data_AF-A0A915AU54-F1
#
_entry.id   AF-A0A915AU54-F1
#
_cell.length_a   1.000
_cell.length_b   1.000
_cell.length_c   1.000
_cell.angle_alpha   90.00
_cell.angle_beta   90.00
_cell.angle_gamma   90.00
#
_symmetry.space_group_name_H-M   'P 1'
#
loop_
_entity.id
_entity.type
_entity.pdbx_description
1 polymer ?
#
loop_
_entity_poly.entity_id
_entity_poly.type
_entity_poly.pdbx_seq_one_letter_code
_entity_poly.pdbx_strand_id
1 'polypeptide(L)'
;MNGSLEMGDNGKSTEPFDAPQTVRMRVRKFCEGDGSMASTLFSFASISFVLISVFGLVFGSIHEFQQPIVKVGSKSRQANLSEINGGNSQVIWEPMPIFGHIETVCIVWFTLEYLLRLTVASNRLQFIFAVMNIVDLLAIIPFYLEISLTICGIDFASLSDIKGALLVVRVLRVLRVVRILKLGRYSSGMRTFALTLKSSARQLGMMGMVLSTGVVFFSTLLYFVEKDEAGTPFTSIPAAFWWAIVTMTTVGYGDYVPVTVPGKLIASGAILSGVLVLALPITIIVDNFMKVSGNANPNSMFPTQQPQVSNAYS
;
A
#
# COMPACT_ATOMS: atom_id res chain seq x y z
N MET A 1 40.50 -15.02 54.01
CA MET A 1 40.85 -13.61 54.25
C MET A 1 39.68 -12.76 53.81
N ASN A 2 39.11 -12.04 54.77
CA ASN A 2 37.99 -11.12 54.62
C ASN A 2 38.28 -10.01 53.60
N GLY A 3 37.24 -9.58 52.90
CA GLY A 3 37.24 -8.37 52.08
C GLY A 3 35.82 -7.84 51.94
N SER A 4 35.28 -7.31 53.03
CA SER A 4 34.02 -6.57 53.07
C SER A 4 34.19 -5.23 52.35
N LEU A 5 33.32 -4.94 51.38
CA LEU A 5 33.08 -3.59 50.86
C LEU A 5 31.56 -3.41 50.75
N GLU A 6 30.99 -2.77 51.77
CA GLU A 6 29.74 -2.04 51.62
C GLU A 6 29.98 -0.82 50.73
N MET A 7 29.10 -0.56 49.78
CA MET A 7 28.58 0.79 49.49
C MET A 7 27.55 0.73 48.37
N GLY A 8 26.44 1.45 48.56
CA GLY A 8 25.67 2.04 47.47
C GLY A 8 24.30 1.41 47.24
N ASP A 9 23.39 1.69 48.17
CA ASP A 9 21.96 1.86 47.88
C ASP A 9 21.79 2.79 46.67
N ASN A 10 21.65 2.21 45.48
CA ASN A 10 21.23 2.92 44.29
C ASN A 10 19.77 2.55 44.01
N GLY A 11 18.91 3.22 44.77
CA GLY A 11 17.65 3.77 44.31
C GLY A 11 16.96 2.95 43.23
N LYS A 12 16.14 2.00 43.66
CA LYS A 12 14.88 1.73 42.95
C LYS A 12 14.20 3.08 42.80
N SER A 13 14.34 3.74 41.65
CA SER A 13 13.41 4.75 41.22
C SER A 13 12.09 4.04 41.00
N THR A 14 11.36 3.84 42.09
CA THR A 14 9.91 3.72 42.07
C THR A 14 9.44 4.96 41.31
N GLU A 15 9.17 4.81 40.01
CA GLU A 15 8.42 5.83 39.30
C GLU A 15 7.18 6.12 40.14
N PRO A 16 6.88 7.40 40.45
CA PRO A 16 5.75 7.71 41.28
C PRO A 16 4.48 7.24 40.56
N PHE A 17 3.89 6.19 41.13
CA PHE A 17 2.49 5.83 40.93
C PHE A 17 1.70 7.10 41.28
N ASP A 18 1.00 7.67 40.29
CA ASP A 18 0.24 8.94 40.35
C ASP A 18 0.98 10.28 40.10
N ALA A 19 1.70 10.39 38.99
CA ALA A 19 1.78 11.69 38.30
C ALA A 19 0.42 12.00 37.64
N PRO A 20 -0.17 13.21 37.80
CA PRO A 20 -1.43 13.55 37.16
C PRO A 20 -1.26 13.44 35.64
N GLN A 21 -1.90 12.43 35.05
CA GLN A 21 -1.89 12.25 33.61
C GLN A 21 -2.47 13.50 32.97
N THR A 22 -1.60 14.33 32.40
CA THR A 22 -2.00 15.54 31.67
C THR A 22 -3.02 15.12 30.61
N VAL A 23 -4.07 15.92 30.38
CA VAL A 23 -5.14 15.62 29.41
C VAL A 23 -4.59 15.12 28.07
N ARG A 24 -3.46 15.70 27.63
CA ARG A 24 -2.68 15.27 26.46
C ARG A 24 -2.29 13.79 26.47
N MET A 25 -1.79 13.24 27.58
CA MET A 25 -1.42 11.82 27.69
C MET A 25 -2.63 10.90 27.61
N ARG A 26 -3.78 11.29 28.17
CA ARG A 26 -5.02 10.52 28.07
C ARG A 26 -5.52 10.45 26.64
N VAL A 27 -5.58 11.60 25.94
CA VAL A 27 -5.99 11.65 24.53
C VAL A 27 -5.00 10.88 23.65
N ARG A 28 -3.70 10.89 23.99
CA ARG A 28 -2.68 10.11 23.27
C ARG A 28 -2.95 8.61 23.37
N LYS A 29 -3.13 8.10 24.59
CA LYS A 29 -3.45 6.68 24.84
C LYS A 29 -4.74 6.28 24.13
N PHE A 30 -5.76 7.14 24.20
CA PHE A 30 -7.02 6.94 23.48
C PHE A 30 -6.80 6.79 21.96
N CYS A 31 -5.99 7.67 21.34
CA CYS A 31 -5.70 7.63 19.90
C CYS A 31 -4.81 6.44 19.48
N GLU A 32 -3.99 5.93 20.39
CA GLU A 32 -3.09 4.78 20.16
C GLU A 32 -3.78 3.43 20.38
N GLY A 33 -4.99 3.40 20.95
CA GLY A 33 -5.71 2.16 21.25
C GLY A 33 -5.54 1.73 22.70
N ASP A 34 -6.13 2.46 23.65
CA ASP A 34 -6.05 2.14 25.09
C ASP A 34 -6.88 0.91 25.52
N GLY A 35 -7.52 0.23 24.57
CA GLY A 35 -8.43 -0.90 24.81
C GLY A 35 -9.80 -0.50 25.34
N SER A 36 -10.07 0.79 25.53
CA SER A 36 -11.40 1.26 25.93
C SER A 36 -12.42 1.03 24.82
N MET A 37 -13.69 0.89 25.21
CA MET A 37 -14.81 0.78 24.26
C MET A 37 -14.87 2.00 23.33
N ALA A 38 -14.54 3.19 23.85
CA ALA A 38 -14.53 4.43 23.08
C ALA A 38 -13.39 4.45 22.04
N SER A 39 -12.17 4.01 22.41
CA SER A 39 -11.04 3.92 21.48
C SER A 39 -11.27 2.85 20.39
N THR A 40 -11.94 1.76 20.78
CA THR A 40 -12.37 0.70 19.85
C THR A 40 -13.40 1.24 18.86
N LEU A 41 -14.41 1.98 19.34
CA LEU A 41 -15.41 2.62 18.49
C LEU A 41 -14.78 3.66 17.54
N PHE A 42 -13.84 4.47 18.03
CA PHE A 42 -13.09 5.42 17.21
C PHE A 42 -12.30 4.73 16.10
N SER A 43 -11.64 3.61 16.43
CA SER A 43 -10.91 2.79 15.46
C SER A 43 -11.85 2.17 14.43
N PHE A 44 -12.98 1.61 14.86
CA PHE A 44 -14.00 1.05 13.99
C PHE A 44 -14.61 2.11 13.04
N ALA A 45 -14.92 3.30 13.57
CA ALA A 45 -15.40 4.43 12.77
C ALA A 45 -14.35 4.82 11.71
N SER A 46 -13.09 4.94 12.11
CA SER A 46 -12.00 5.30 11.19
C SER A 46 -11.82 4.26 10.07
N ILE A 47 -11.85 2.97 10.39
CA ILE A 47 -11.83 1.88 9.39
C ILE A 47 -13.03 2.02 8.44
N SER A 48 -14.22 2.25 8.97
CA SER A 48 -15.45 2.40 8.18
C SER A 48 -15.35 3.57 7.20
N PHE A 49 -14.84 4.73 7.63
CA PHE A 49 -14.58 5.86 6.73
C PHE A 49 -13.56 5.56 5.64
N VAL A 50 -12.49 4.80 5.96
CA VAL A 50 -11.53 4.34 4.93
C VAL A 50 -12.24 3.46 3.91
N LEU A 51 -13.02 2.46 4.35
CA LEU A 51 -13.76 1.58 3.44
C LEU A 51 -14.77 2.35 2.58
N ILE A 52 -15.58 3.22 3.17
CA ILE A 52 -16.53 4.08 2.45
C ILE A 52 -15.81 4.93 1.40
N SER A 53 -14.66 5.51 1.75
CA SER A 53 -13.89 6.33 0.82
C SER A 53 -13.31 5.52 -0.36
N VAL A 54 -12.91 4.27 -0.11
CA VAL A 54 -12.40 3.36 -1.15
C VAL A 54 -13.55 2.90 -2.04
N PHE A 55 -14.70 2.54 -1.47
CA PHE A 55 -15.89 2.21 -2.26
C PHE A 55 -16.36 3.40 -3.10
N GLY A 56 -16.34 4.61 -2.57
CA GLY A 56 -16.65 5.82 -3.35
C GLY A 56 -15.70 6.02 -4.53
N LEU A 57 -14.41 5.73 -4.36
CA LEU A 57 -13.42 5.77 -5.45
C LEU A 57 -13.68 4.68 -6.50
N VAL A 58 -13.96 3.45 -6.07
CA VAL A 58 -14.25 2.32 -6.97
C VAL A 58 -15.54 2.58 -7.74
N PHE A 59 -16.64 2.92 -7.07
CA PHE A 59 -17.92 3.20 -7.72
C PHE A 59 -17.86 4.44 -8.62
N GLY A 60 -17.13 5.48 -8.24
CA GLY A 60 -16.92 6.65 -9.11
C GLY A 60 -16.15 6.35 -10.40
N SER A 61 -15.44 5.21 -10.46
CA SER A 61 -14.75 4.77 -11.68
C SER A 61 -15.64 3.99 -12.65
N ILE A 62 -16.82 3.54 -12.22
CA ILE A 62 -17.79 2.81 -13.05
C ILE A 62 -18.43 3.77 -14.05
N HIS A 63 -18.50 3.36 -15.32
CA HIS A 63 -18.99 4.21 -16.42
C HIS A 63 -20.46 4.62 -16.24
N GLU A 64 -21.29 3.71 -15.73
CA GLU A 64 -22.71 3.91 -15.43
C GLU A 64 -22.94 4.95 -14.31
N PHE A 65 -21.92 5.21 -13.50
CA PHE A 65 -21.94 6.18 -12.40
C PHE A 65 -21.15 7.45 -12.73
N GLN A 66 -20.79 7.63 -14.00
CA GLN A 66 -20.24 8.85 -14.54
C GLN A 66 -21.29 9.60 -15.32
N GLN A 67 -21.22 10.93 -15.22
CA GLN A 67 -22.13 11.85 -15.88
C GLN A 67 -21.33 12.80 -16.78
N PRO A 68 -21.82 13.07 -18.00
CA PRO A 68 -21.13 13.93 -18.93
C PRO A 68 -21.35 15.39 -18.54
N ILE A 69 -20.26 16.11 -18.35
CA ILE A 69 -20.26 17.55 -18.08
C ILE A 69 -19.53 18.30 -19.19
N VAL A 70 -19.99 19.51 -19.47
CA VAL A 70 -19.32 20.48 -20.33
C VAL A 70 -18.76 21.59 -19.44
N LYS A 71 -17.48 21.89 -19.60
CA LYS A 71 -16.83 23.03 -18.93
C LYS A 71 -16.81 24.23 -19.86
N VAL A 72 -17.51 25.29 -19.48
CA VAL A 72 -17.52 26.58 -20.20
C VAL A 72 -16.82 27.61 -19.31
N GLY A 73 -15.52 27.77 -19.51
CA GLY A 73 -14.65 28.48 -18.57
C GLY A 73 -14.66 27.81 -17.20
N SER A 74 -14.84 28.58 -16.12
CA SER A 74 -14.89 28.07 -14.74
C SER A 74 -16.24 27.47 -14.33
N LYS A 75 -17.24 27.46 -15.22
CA LYS A 75 -18.56 26.90 -14.93
C LYS A 75 -18.71 25.53 -15.59
N SER A 76 -19.10 24.54 -14.79
CA SER A 76 -19.45 23.20 -15.25
C SER A 76 -20.97 23.05 -15.34
N ARG A 77 -21.48 22.50 -16.45
CA ARG A 77 -22.89 22.20 -16.67
C ARG A 77 -23.04 20.77 -17.22
N GLN A 78 -24.16 20.12 -16.95
CA GLN A 78 -24.49 18.83 -17.55
C GLN A 78 -24.63 18.93 -19.08
N ALA A 79 -23.99 18.02 -19.80
CA ALA A 79 -24.03 17.97 -21.27
C ALA A 79 -25.42 17.56 -21.78
N ASN A 80 -25.89 18.21 -22.85
CA ASN A 80 -27.10 17.77 -23.55
C ASN A 80 -26.81 16.63 -24.54
N LEU A 81 -27.82 15.84 -24.92
CA LEU A 81 -27.67 14.69 -25.82
C LEU A 81 -27.06 15.04 -27.19
N SER A 82 -27.36 16.24 -27.71
CA SER A 82 -26.78 16.74 -28.96
C SER A 82 -25.28 17.01 -28.85
N GLU A 83 -24.79 17.47 -27.70
CA GLU A 83 -23.36 17.76 -27.46
C GLU A 83 -22.55 16.47 -27.30
N ILE A 84 -23.16 15.44 -26.69
CA ILE A 84 -22.56 14.11 -26.54
C ILE A 84 -22.41 13.44 -27.92
N ASN A 85 -23.47 13.44 -28.72
CA ASN A 85 -23.46 12.80 -30.04
C ASN A 85 -22.67 13.61 -31.08
N GLY A 86 -22.50 14.92 -30.87
CA GLY A 86 -21.75 15.81 -31.75
C GLY A 86 -20.23 15.66 -31.70
N GLY A 87 -19.68 14.75 -30.89
CA GLY A 87 -18.24 14.51 -30.79
C GLY A 87 -17.45 15.68 -30.23
N ASN A 88 -18.10 16.54 -29.43
CA ASN A 88 -17.51 17.79 -28.95
C ASN A 88 -16.37 17.49 -27.95
N SER A 89 -15.15 17.94 -28.23
CA SER A 89 -13.95 17.63 -27.41
C SER A 89 -13.96 18.21 -25.99
N GLN A 90 -15.01 18.97 -25.63
CA GLN A 90 -15.19 19.62 -24.33
C GLN A 90 -16.05 18.80 -23.34
N VAL A 91 -16.55 17.63 -23.75
CA VAL A 91 -17.32 16.74 -22.86
C VAL A 91 -16.36 15.92 -22.00
N ILE A 92 -16.44 16.10 -20.69
CA ILE A 92 -15.64 15.38 -19.69
C ILE A 92 -16.56 14.49 -18.87
N TRP A 93 -16.16 13.25 -18.64
CA TRP A 93 -16.86 12.33 -17.76
C TRP A 93 -16.35 12.49 -16.34
N GLU A 94 -17.23 12.92 -15.44
CA GLU A 94 -16.94 13.03 -14.02
C GLU A 94 -17.90 12.14 -13.21
N PRO A 95 -17.46 11.63 -12.04
CA PRO A 95 -18.34 10.87 -11.16
C PRO A 95 -19.59 11.67 -10.77
N MET A 96 -20.67 10.97 -10.42
CA MET A 96 -21.86 11.62 -9.84
C MET A 96 -21.51 12.48 -8.61
N PRO A 97 -22.24 13.57 -8.33
CA PRO A 97 -21.86 14.56 -7.30
C PRO A 97 -21.90 13.96 -5.90
N ILE A 98 -22.73 12.92 -5.70
CA ILE A 98 -22.82 12.17 -4.45
C ILE A 98 -21.47 11.60 -4.00
N PHE A 99 -20.64 11.12 -4.93
CA PHE A 99 -19.31 10.60 -4.59
C PHE A 99 -18.37 11.71 -4.11
N GLY A 100 -18.50 12.92 -4.67
CA GLY A 100 -17.76 14.10 -4.21
C GLY A 100 -18.16 14.52 -2.79
N HIS A 101 -19.46 14.46 -2.45
CA HIS A 101 -19.93 14.70 -1.09
C HIS A 101 -19.42 13.64 -0.10
N ILE A 102 -19.51 12.35 -0.46
CA ILE A 102 -18.99 11.24 0.34
C ILE A 102 -17.48 11.43 0.58
N GLU A 103 -16.73 11.76 -0.47
CA GLU A 103 -15.30 12.02 -0.36
C GLU A 103 -15.02 13.18 0.58
N THR A 104 -15.74 14.30 0.45
CA THR A 104 -15.57 15.47 1.32
C THR A 104 -15.77 15.11 2.79
N VAL A 105 -16.83 14.36 3.12
CA VAL A 105 -17.09 13.91 4.50
C VAL A 105 -15.97 12.99 5.01
N CYS A 106 -15.49 12.06 4.19
CA CYS A 106 -14.38 11.17 4.56
C CYS A 106 -13.07 11.95 4.80
N ILE A 107 -12.76 12.93 3.95
CA ILE A 107 -11.56 13.76 4.10
C ILE A 107 -11.66 14.62 5.35
N VAL A 108 -12.81 15.21 5.65
CA VAL A 108 -13.02 15.94 6.91
C VAL A 108 -12.73 15.03 8.11
N TRP A 109 -13.23 13.79 8.11
CA TRP A 109 -12.91 12.83 9.16
C TRP A 109 -11.39 12.55 9.26
N PHE A 110 -10.72 12.28 8.15
CA PHE A 110 -9.27 12.01 8.14
C PHE A 110 -8.44 13.21 8.59
N THR A 111 -8.85 14.42 8.22
CA THR A 111 -8.20 15.66 8.66
C THR A 111 -8.36 15.84 10.17
N LEU A 112 -9.56 15.64 10.71
CA LEU A 112 -9.81 15.71 12.16
C LEU A 112 -8.97 14.68 12.91
N GLU A 113 -8.93 13.44 12.43
CA GLU A 113 -8.11 12.36 12.98
C GLU A 113 -6.60 12.71 12.97
N TYR A 114 -6.10 13.26 11.86
CA TYR A 114 -4.70 13.68 11.74
C TYR A 114 -4.35 14.85 12.66
N LEU A 115 -5.21 15.87 12.72
CA LEU A 115 -5.03 17.04 13.59
C LEU A 115 -5.08 16.65 15.07
N LEU A 116 -6.02 15.80 15.46
CA LEU A 116 -6.12 15.28 16.82
C LEU A 116 -4.79 14.61 17.24
N ARG A 117 -4.23 13.76 16.39
CA ARG A 117 -2.93 13.11 16.66
C ARG A 117 -1.77 14.10 16.68
N LEU A 118 -1.75 15.05 15.75
CA LEU A 118 -0.69 16.06 15.66
C LEU A 118 -0.65 17.00 16.87
N THR A 119 -1.80 17.44 17.38
CA THR A 119 -1.88 18.31 18.56
C THR A 119 -1.39 17.61 19.83
N VAL A 120 -1.60 16.29 19.91
CA VAL A 120 -1.25 15.48 21.08
C VAL A 120 0.21 14.99 21.02
N ALA A 121 0.80 14.89 19.84
CA ALA A 121 2.17 14.40 19.62
C ALA A 121 3.23 15.22 20.37
N SER A 122 4.13 14.55 21.10
CA SER A 122 5.22 15.18 21.88
C SER A 122 6.16 16.04 21.03
N ASN A 123 6.60 15.50 19.89
CA ASN A 123 7.45 16.18 18.91
C ASN A 123 6.76 16.18 17.54
N ARG A 124 6.33 17.35 17.08
CA ARG A 124 5.53 17.51 15.85
C ARG A 124 6.31 17.17 14.58
N LEU A 125 7.60 17.51 14.52
CA LEU A 125 8.43 17.21 13.35
C LEU A 125 8.66 15.71 13.24
N GLN A 126 9.04 15.06 14.34
CA GLN A 126 9.19 13.61 14.37
C GLN A 126 7.88 12.89 14.03
N PHE A 127 6.74 13.44 14.47
CA PHE A 127 5.43 12.94 14.11
C PHE A 127 5.19 13.02 12.60
N ILE A 128 5.39 14.18 11.96
CA ILE A 128 5.14 14.35 10.52
C ILE A 128 5.96 13.37 9.68
N PHE A 129 7.21 13.10 10.06
CA PHE A 129 8.10 12.21 9.30
C PHE A 129 7.94 10.71 9.63
N ALA A 130 7.03 10.32 10.52
CA ALA A 130 6.78 8.91 10.78
C ALA A 130 5.94 8.28 9.65
N VAL A 131 6.31 7.07 9.20
CA VAL A 131 5.72 6.40 8.01
C VAL A 131 4.19 6.40 8.00
N MET A 132 3.53 6.01 9.09
CA MET A 132 2.06 5.96 9.15
C MET A 132 1.41 7.35 9.14
N ASN A 133 2.12 8.37 9.61
CA ASN A 133 1.64 9.76 9.59
C ASN A 133 1.84 10.40 8.21
N ILE A 134 2.89 10.01 7.48
CA ILE A 134 3.03 10.35 6.05
C ILE A 134 1.87 9.76 5.25
N VAL A 135 1.48 8.51 5.51
CA VAL A 135 0.30 7.89 4.88
C VAL A 135 -0.98 8.68 5.19
N ASP A 136 -1.18 9.10 6.44
CA ASP A 136 -2.32 9.93 6.82
C ASP A 136 -2.34 11.28 6.06
N LEU A 137 -1.17 11.90 5.87
CA LEU A 137 -1.03 13.14 5.12
C LEU A 137 -1.29 12.93 3.62
N LEU A 138 -0.71 11.90 3.02
CA LEU A 138 -0.93 11.54 1.60
C LEU A 138 -2.40 11.18 1.31
N ALA A 139 -3.14 10.69 2.29
CA ALA A 139 -4.57 10.40 2.15
C ALA A 139 -5.44 11.66 1.99
N ILE A 140 -5.03 12.80 2.57
CA ILE A 140 -5.78 14.06 2.53
C ILE A 140 -5.26 15.06 1.49
N ILE A 141 -3.97 14.99 1.13
CA ILE A 141 -3.31 15.91 0.18
C ILE A 141 -4.08 16.08 -1.15
N PRO A 142 -4.52 15.00 -1.84
CA PRO A 142 -5.17 15.15 -3.15
C PRO A 142 -6.36 16.11 -3.14
N PHE A 143 -7.19 16.05 -2.10
CA PHE A 143 -8.39 16.88 -1.96
C PHE A 143 -8.05 18.36 -1.71
N TYR A 144 -7.15 18.63 -0.75
CA TYR A 144 -6.76 20.00 -0.45
C TYR A 144 -6.00 20.67 -1.59
N LEU A 145 -5.19 19.89 -2.32
CA LEU A 145 -4.48 20.39 -3.48
C LEU A 145 -5.47 20.71 -4.61
N GLU A 146 -6.51 19.89 -4.82
CA GLU A 146 -7.58 20.17 -5.78
C GLU A 146 -8.37 21.45 -5.45
N ILE A 147 -8.72 21.65 -4.19
CA ILE A 147 -9.36 22.88 -3.74
C ILE A 147 -8.42 24.08 -3.91
N SER A 148 -7.15 23.95 -3.53
CA SER A 148 -6.18 25.05 -3.61
C SER A 148 -5.96 25.51 -5.05
N LEU A 149 -5.85 24.58 -6.00
CA LEU A 149 -5.71 24.90 -7.43
C LEU A 149 -6.95 25.64 -7.96
N THR A 150 -8.15 25.17 -7.60
CA THR A 150 -9.41 25.83 -7.95
C THR A 150 -9.50 27.26 -7.40
N ILE A 151 -9.09 27.47 -6.14
CA ILE A 151 -9.12 28.80 -5.49
C ILE A 151 -8.11 29.75 -6.11
N CYS A 152 -6.93 29.26 -6.52
CA CYS A 152 -5.91 30.07 -7.20
C CYS A 152 -6.31 30.52 -8.61
N GLY A 153 -7.54 30.22 -9.07
CA GLY A 153 -8.02 30.55 -10.41
C GLY A 153 -7.33 29.74 -11.51
N ILE A 154 -6.57 28.70 -11.12
CA ILE A 154 -5.96 27.76 -12.04
C ILE A 154 -6.98 26.66 -12.25
N ASP A 155 -7.87 26.87 -13.22
CA ASP A 155 -8.80 25.83 -13.62
C ASP A 155 -8.02 24.62 -14.12
N PHE A 156 -8.35 23.44 -13.60
CA PHE A 156 -7.79 22.17 -14.05
C PHE A 156 -7.94 21.96 -15.56
N ALA A 157 -8.94 22.60 -16.17
CA ALA A 157 -9.14 22.65 -17.62
C ALA A 157 -8.08 23.52 -18.33
N SER A 158 -7.68 24.68 -17.80
CA SER A 158 -6.63 25.51 -18.40
C SER A 158 -5.23 24.90 -18.27
N LEU A 159 -5.03 24.09 -17.23
CA LEU A 159 -3.84 23.23 -17.11
C LEU A 159 -3.87 22.04 -18.07
N SER A 160 -5.02 21.71 -18.65
CA SER A 160 -5.13 20.54 -19.53
C SER A 160 -4.40 20.72 -20.87
N ASP A 161 -4.19 21.97 -21.30
CA ASP A 161 -3.41 22.32 -22.49
C ASP A 161 -1.90 22.13 -22.29
N ILE A 162 -1.42 22.15 -21.04
CA ILE A 162 -0.03 21.85 -20.72
C ILE A 162 0.07 20.36 -20.40
N LYS A 163 0.65 19.56 -21.31
CA LYS A 163 0.84 18.11 -21.15
C LYS A 163 1.33 17.69 -19.76
N GLY A 164 2.18 18.51 -19.12
CA GLY A 164 2.70 18.28 -17.77
C GLY A 164 1.65 18.42 -16.65
N ALA A 165 0.71 19.35 -16.77
CA ALA A 165 -0.26 19.58 -15.72
C ALA A 165 -1.43 18.58 -15.77
N LEU A 166 -1.81 18.05 -16.95
CA LEU A 166 -2.68 16.86 -17.06
C LEU A 166 -2.13 15.66 -16.29
N LEU A 167 -0.82 15.42 -16.38
CA LEU A 167 -0.17 14.32 -15.68
C LEU A 167 -0.26 14.52 -14.16
N VAL A 168 -0.06 15.74 -13.67
CA VAL A 168 -0.18 16.05 -12.23
C VAL A 168 -1.60 15.74 -11.72
N VAL A 169 -2.65 16.17 -12.43
CA VAL A 169 -4.04 15.86 -12.05
C VAL A 169 -4.29 14.36 -11.99
N ARG A 170 -3.85 13.63 -13.02
CA ARG A 170 -4.03 12.18 -13.10
C ARG A 170 -3.30 11.47 -11.95
N VAL A 171 -2.08 11.90 -11.64
CA VAL A 171 -1.30 11.35 -10.52
C VAL A 171 -2.00 11.64 -9.19
N LEU A 172 -2.50 12.85 -8.96
CA LEU A 172 -3.23 13.19 -7.73
C LEU A 172 -4.49 12.34 -7.54
N ARG A 173 -5.23 12.07 -8.61
CA ARG A 173 -6.39 11.17 -8.58
C ARG A 173 -5.97 9.75 -8.22
N VAL A 174 -4.86 9.25 -8.77
CA VAL A 174 -4.31 7.93 -8.41
C VAL A 174 -3.83 7.90 -6.96
N LEU A 175 -3.19 8.97 -6.47
CA LEU A 175 -2.73 9.07 -5.08
C LEU A 175 -3.86 8.91 -4.06
N ARG A 176 -5.12 9.15 -4.44
CA ARG A 176 -6.27 8.88 -3.55
C ARG A 176 -6.33 7.42 -3.12
N VAL A 177 -5.84 6.47 -3.93
CA VAL A 177 -5.77 5.04 -3.57
C VAL A 177 -4.90 4.80 -2.34
N VAL A 178 -3.90 5.66 -2.10
CA VAL A 178 -2.97 5.56 -0.95
C VAL A 178 -3.71 5.58 0.38
N ARG A 179 -4.91 6.20 0.46
CA ARG A 179 -5.73 6.23 1.68
C ARG A 179 -6.09 4.83 2.18
N ILE A 180 -6.10 3.80 1.32
CA ILE A 180 -6.31 2.40 1.75
C ILE A 180 -5.22 1.94 2.72
N LEU A 181 -4.00 2.48 2.60
CA LEU A 181 -2.88 2.15 3.47
C LEU A 181 -3.11 2.64 4.91
N LYS A 182 -4.05 3.57 5.16
CA LYS A 182 -4.46 3.96 6.52
C LYS A 182 -4.99 2.77 7.32
N LEU A 183 -5.56 1.74 6.67
CA LEU A 183 -5.98 0.50 7.33
C LEU A 183 -4.83 -0.18 8.08
N GLY A 184 -3.58 0.07 7.66
CA GLY A 184 -2.38 -0.45 8.31
C GLY A 184 -2.15 0.01 9.73
N ARG A 185 -2.73 1.16 10.11
CA ARG A 185 -2.70 1.64 11.49
C ARG A 185 -3.58 0.80 12.42
N TYR A 186 -4.68 0.28 11.88
CA TYR A 186 -5.70 -0.43 12.66
C TYR A 186 -5.56 -1.96 12.56
N SER A 187 -4.72 -2.46 11.64
CA SER A 187 -4.42 -3.88 11.49
C SER A 187 -3.07 -4.23 12.10
N SER A 188 -3.09 -4.94 13.23
CA SER A 188 -1.89 -5.56 13.82
C SER A 188 -1.21 -6.53 12.84
N GLY A 189 -2.00 -7.20 12.00
CA GLY A 189 -1.51 -8.07 10.92
C GLY A 189 -0.67 -7.32 9.90
N MET A 190 -1.10 -6.13 9.46
CA MET A 190 -0.33 -5.31 8.52
C MET A 190 0.99 -4.80 9.12
N ARG A 191 1.01 -4.46 10.41
CA ARG A 191 2.25 -4.08 11.10
C ARG A 191 3.22 -5.27 11.18
N THR A 192 2.72 -6.44 11.52
CA THR A 192 3.49 -7.70 11.57
C THR A 192 4.05 -8.06 10.19
N PHE A 193 3.23 -7.94 9.16
CA PHE A 193 3.64 -8.13 7.77
C PHE A 193 4.73 -7.13 7.35
N ALA A 194 4.57 -5.84 7.64
CA ALA A 194 5.57 -4.83 7.32
C ALA A 194 6.90 -5.07 8.05
N LEU A 195 6.86 -5.50 9.32
CA LEU A 195 8.05 -5.89 10.08
C LEU A 195 8.72 -7.14 9.49
N THR A 196 7.92 -8.11 9.04
CA THR A 196 8.40 -9.32 8.36
C THR A 196 9.06 -9.00 7.02
N LEU A 197 8.48 -8.09 6.23
CA LEU A 197 9.11 -7.61 4.99
C LEU A 197 10.42 -6.89 5.28
N LYS A 198 10.47 -6.08 6.35
CA LYS A 198 11.69 -5.40 6.76
C LYS A 198 12.78 -6.40 7.19
N SER A 199 12.43 -7.43 7.95
CA SER A 199 13.39 -8.48 8.34
C SER A 199 13.83 -9.35 7.16
N SER A 200 12.95 -9.51 6.16
CA SER A 200 13.22 -10.30 4.95
C SER A 200 13.75 -9.46 3.78
N ALA A 201 13.98 -8.16 3.95
CA ALA A 201 14.25 -7.23 2.85
C ALA A 201 15.48 -7.61 2.02
N ARG A 202 16.54 -8.13 2.66
CA ARG A 202 17.72 -8.63 1.97
C ARG A 202 17.38 -9.82 1.06
N GLN A 203 16.54 -10.73 1.52
CA GLN A 203 16.14 -11.92 0.75
C GLN A 203 15.21 -11.55 -0.40
N LEU A 204 14.24 -10.64 -0.17
CA LEU A 204 13.42 -10.08 -1.25
C LEU A 204 14.27 -9.35 -2.29
N GLY A 205 15.27 -8.59 -1.86
CA GLY A 205 16.21 -7.90 -2.75
C GLY A 205 17.01 -8.88 -3.62
N MET A 206 17.52 -9.96 -3.01
CA MET A 206 18.21 -11.03 -3.76
C MET A 206 17.29 -11.72 -4.77
N MET A 207 16.05 -12.04 -4.38
CA MET A 207 15.03 -12.60 -5.30
C MET A 207 14.79 -11.65 -6.48
N GLY A 208 14.59 -10.36 -6.18
CA GLY A 208 14.38 -9.32 -7.20
C GLY A 208 15.52 -9.26 -8.20
N MET A 209 16.78 -9.29 -7.73
CA MET A 209 17.94 -9.29 -8.62
C MET A 209 17.98 -10.53 -9.52
N VAL A 210 17.76 -11.73 -8.98
CA VAL A 210 17.78 -12.98 -9.77
C VAL A 210 16.64 -12.99 -10.80
N LEU A 211 15.43 -12.57 -10.42
CA LEU A 211 14.31 -12.44 -11.34
C LEU A 211 14.59 -11.42 -12.44
N SER A 212 15.12 -10.24 -12.11
CA SER A 212 15.47 -9.23 -13.11
C SER A 212 16.52 -9.73 -14.10
N THR A 213 17.56 -10.43 -13.63
CA THR A 213 18.54 -11.06 -14.51
C THR A 213 17.91 -12.13 -15.40
N GLY A 214 17.04 -12.98 -14.85
CA GLY A 214 16.30 -13.98 -15.60
C GLY A 214 15.41 -13.38 -16.68
N VAL A 215 14.67 -12.31 -16.35
CA VAL A 215 13.83 -11.57 -17.30
C VAL A 215 14.68 -11.05 -18.45
N VAL A 216 15.78 -10.34 -18.17
CA VAL A 216 16.66 -9.83 -19.23
C VAL A 216 17.22 -10.97 -20.08
N PHE A 217 17.73 -12.03 -19.44
CA PHE A 217 18.34 -13.16 -20.12
C PHE A 217 17.36 -13.91 -21.05
N PHE A 218 16.23 -14.37 -20.52
CA PHE A 218 15.27 -15.15 -21.30
C PHE A 218 14.56 -14.31 -22.36
N SER A 219 14.25 -13.03 -22.09
CA SER A 219 13.67 -12.14 -23.08
C SER A 219 14.62 -11.86 -24.24
N THR A 220 15.92 -11.68 -23.99
CA THR A 220 16.91 -11.51 -25.06
C THR A 220 17.02 -12.77 -25.92
N LEU A 221 17.14 -13.95 -25.30
CA LEU A 221 17.19 -15.23 -26.03
C LEU A 221 15.94 -15.44 -26.89
N LEU A 222 14.76 -15.25 -26.30
CA LEU A 222 13.51 -15.48 -27.01
C LEU A 222 13.29 -14.49 -28.15
N TYR A 223 13.62 -13.22 -27.93
CA TYR A 223 13.55 -12.20 -28.97
C TYR A 223 14.37 -12.59 -30.19
N PHE A 224 15.64 -12.99 -30.03
CA PHE A 224 16.48 -13.32 -31.18
C PHE A 224 16.02 -14.57 -31.95
N VAL A 225 15.31 -15.48 -31.29
CA VAL A 225 14.79 -16.70 -31.89
C VAL A 225 13.44 -16.49 -32.57
N GLU A 226 12.61 -15.59 -32.06
CA GLU A 226 11.23 -15.39 -32.54
C GLU A 226 11.05 -14.10 -33.37
N LYS A 227 12.03 -13.18 -33.43
CA LYS A 227 11.86 -11.87 -34.07
C LYS A 227 11.57 -11.92 -35.57
N ASP A 228 11.98 -12.98 -36.25
CA ASP A 228 11.84 -13.14 -37.70
C ASP A 228 10.55 -13.88 -38.09
N GLU A 229 9.75 -14.32 -37.09
CA GLU A 229 8.46 -14.96 -37.31
C GLU A 229 7.38 -13.94 -37.68
N ALA A 230 6.55 -14.29 -38.67
CA ALA A 230 5.50 -13.41 -39.16
C ALA A 230 4.43 -13.15 -38.10
N GLY A 231 4.17 -11.87 -37.77
CA GLY A 231 3.16 -11.48 -36.79
C GLY A 231 3.55 -11.75 -35.33
N THR A 232 4.84 -11.98 -35.06
CA THR A 232 5.35 -12.23 -33.71
C THR A 232 5.08 -11.05 -32.75
N PRO A 233 4.61 -11.30 -31.52
CA PRO A 233 4.47 -10.25 -30.51
C PRO A 233 5.83 -9.81 -29.94
N PHE A 234 6.90 -10.57 -30.20
CA PHE A 234 8.27 -10.31 -29.73
C PHE A 234 8.98 -9.23 -30.57
N THR A 235 8.42 -8.02 -30.59
CA THR A 235 8.89 -6.89 -31.43
C THR A 235 10.19 -6.24 -30.94
N SER A 236 10.49 -6.34 -29.64
CA SER A 236 11.71 -5.81 -29.03
C SER A 236 12.03 -6.55 -27.73
N ILE A 237 13.27 -6.45 -27.25
CA ILE A 237 13.67 -7.07 -25.98
C ILE A 237 12.80 -6.56 -24.80
N PRO A 238 12.52 -5.24 -24.65
CA PRO A 238 11.61 -4.76 -23.62
C PRO A 238 10.17 -5.25 -23.78
N ALA A 239 9.67 -5.42 -25.01
CA ALA A 239 8.36 -6.04 -25.22
C ALA A 239 8.35 -7.51 -24.75
N ALA A 240 9.45 -8.24 -24.98
CA ALA A 240 9.63 -9.60 -24.49
C ALA A 240 9.80 -9.69 -22.95
N PHE A 241 10.08 -8.58 -22.24
CA PHE A 241 10.07 -8.58 -20.76
C PHE A 241 8.70 -8.94 -20.21
N TRP A 242 7.63 -8.47 -20.84
CA TRP A 242 6.25 -8.80 -20.44
C TRP A 242 6.05 -10.32 -20.39
N TRP A 243 6.43 -11.00 -21.48
CA TRP A 243 6.38 -12.46 -21.56
C TRP A 243 7.22 -13.14 -20.48
N ALA A 244 8.49 -12.72 -20.29
CA ALA A 244 9.37 -13.37 -19.33
C ALA A 244 8.88 -13.16 -17.88
N ILE A 245 8.38 -11.97 -17.55
CA ILE A 245 7.78 -11.70 -16.22
C ILE A 245 6.57 -12.60 -16.00
N VAL A 246 5.60 -12.61 -16.93
CA VAL A 246 4.36 -13.40 -16.82
C VAL A 246 4.65 -14.91 -16.77
N THR A 247 5.66 -15.37 -17.50
CA THR A 247 6.04 -16.78 -17.59
C THR A 247 6.82 -17.23 -16.35
N MET A 248 7.87 -16.50 -15.95
CA MET A 248 8.68 -16.83 -14.78
C MET A 248 7.89 -16.70 -13.47
N THR A 249 6.85 -15.84 -13.45
CA THR A 249 5.92 -15.73 -12.31
C THR A 249 4.74 -16.68 -12.37
N THR A 250 4.71 -17.60 -13.34
CA THR A 250 3.67 -18.64 -13.50
C THR A 250 2.25 -18.11 -13.74
N VAL A 251 2.11 -16.85 -14.15
CA VAL A 251 0.79 -16.24 -14.47
C VAL A 251 0.26 -16.77 -15.80
N GLY A 252 1.08 -16.72 -16.85
CA GLY A 252 0.77 -17.36 -18.14
C GLY A 252 -0.51 -16.88 -18.84
N TYR A 253 -0.69 -15.58 -19.08
CA TYR A 253 -1.88 -15.03 -19.76
C TYR A 253 -2.12 -15.63 -21.17
N GLY A 254 -1.06 -16.05 -21.86
CA GLY A 254 -1.15 -16.66 -23.20
C GLY A 254 -1.27 -15.65 -24.35
N ASP A 255 -1.10 -14.36 -24.07
CA ASP A 255 -1.09 -13.28 -25.07
C ASP A 255 0.24 -13.19 -25.85
N TYR A 256 1.35 -13.61 -25.22
CA TYR A 256 2.67 -13.76 -25.85
C TYR A 256 3.09 -15.22 -25.72
N VAL A 257 3.26 -15.94 -26.84
CA VAL A 257 3.67 -17.35 -26.83
C VAL A 257 4.64 -17.60 -28.00
N PRO A 258 5.81 -18.21 -27.76
CA PRO A 258 6.71 -18.56 -28.84
C PRO A 258 6.16 -19.69 -29.69
N VAL A 259 6.31 -19.56 -31.01
CA VAL A 259 5.80 -20.54 -31.97
C VAL A 259 6.88 -21.50 -32.43
N THR A 260 8.14 -21.07 -32.44
CA THR A 260 9.26 -21.86 -32.92
C THR A 260 9.65 -22.96 -31.92
N VAL A 261 10.24 -24.04 -32.44
CA VAL A 261 10.81 -25.12 -31.60
C VAL A 261 11.88 -24.59 -30.63
N PRO A 262 12.92 -23.85 -31.08
CA PRO A 262 13.90 -23.27 -30.15
C PRO A 262 13.28 -22.28 -29.15
N GLY A 263 12.27 -21.50 -29.56
CA GLY A 263 11.56 -20.60 -28.65
C GLY A 263 10.82 -21.35 -27.54
N LYS A 264 10.19 -22.48 -27.86
CA LYS A 264 9.55 -23.37 -26.86
C LYS A 264 10.55 -24.02 -25.90
N LEU A 265 11.76 -24.35 -26.37
CA LEU A 265 12.83 -24.85 -25.50
C LEU A 265 13.30 -23.76 -24.52
N ILE A 266 13.50 -22.54 -25.01
CA ILE A 266 13.83 -21.37 -24.16
C ILE A 266 12.72 -21.12 -23.15
N ALA A 267 11.45 -21.15 -23.59
CA ALA A 267 10.29 -21.00 -22.71
C ALA A 267 10.24 -22.07 -21.61
N SER A 268 10.53 -23.32 -21.95
CA SER A 268 10.60 -24.41 -20.97
C SER A 268 11.66 -24.15 -19.91
N GLY A 269 12.83 -23.65 -20.31
CA GLY A 269 13.88 -23.21 -19.39
C GLY A 269 13.46 -22.03 -18.50
N ALA A 270 12.77 -21.05 -19.07
CA ALA A 270 12.26 -19.88 -18.34
C ALA A 270 11.23 -20.29 -17.27
N ILE A 271 10.31 -21.20 -17.60
CA ILE A 271 9.31 -21.76 -16.66
C ILE A 271 10.01 -22.46 -15.50
N LEU A 272 10.95 -23.38 -15.79
CA LEU A 272 11.68 -24.11 -14.76
C LEU A 272 12.48 -23.17 -13.85
N SER A 273 13.18 -22.21 -14.45
CA SER A 273 13.93 -21.19 -13.70
C SER A 273 13.00 -20.34 -12.82
N GLY A 274 11.83 -19.94 -13.31
CA GLY A 274 10.88 -19.13 -12.56
C GLY A 274 10.39 -19.82 -11.29
N VAL A 275 9.98 -21.09 -11.41
CA VAL A 275 9.53 -21.91 -10.27
C VAL A 275 10.63 -22.04 -9.21
N LEU A 276 11.87 -22.33 -9.64
CA LEU A 276 13.00 -22.47 -8.72
C LEU A 276 13.34 -21.16 -7.99
N VAL A 277 13.32 -20.03 -8.71
CA VAL A 277 13.64 -18.71 -8.14
C VAL A 277 12.59 -18.24 -7.15
N LEU A 278 11.31 -18.54 -7.37
CA LEU A 278 10.22 -18.17 -6.46
C LEU A 278 10.12 -19.08 -5.23
N ALA A 279 10.48 -20.36 -5.34
CA ALA A 279 10.34 -21.32 -4.24
C ALA A 279 11.14 -20.91 -2.99
N LEU A 280 12.43 -20.56 -3.14
CA LEU A 280 13.32 -20.31 -2.00
C LEU A 280 12.91 -19.07 -1.19
N PRO A 281 12.68 -17.88 -1.78
CA PRO A 281 12.37 -16.68 -1.01
C PRO A 281 11.01 -16.77 -0.32
N ILE A 282 10.01 -17.41 -0.93
CA ILE A 282 8.69 -17.62 -0.32
C ILE A 282 8.84 -18.40 1.00
N THR A 283 9.59 -19.51 1.00
CA THR A 283 9.81 -20.31 2.23
C THR A 283 10.47 -19.48 3.33
N ILE A 284 11.47 -18.67 2.99
CA ILE A 284 12.19 -17.85 3.96
C ILE A 284 11.29 -16.73 4.51
N ILE A 285 10.46 -16.10 3.67
CA ILE A 285 9.49 -15.08 4.10
C ILE A 285 8.47 -15.69 5.07
N VAL A 286 7.97 -16.89 4.78
CA VAL A 286 7.05 -17.62 5.67
C VAL A 286 7.71 -17.91 7.02
N ASP A 287 8.95 -18.41 7.02
CA ASP A 287 9.69 -18.65 8.27
C ASP A 287 9.90 -17.38 9.08
N ASN A 288 10.23 -16.26 8.42
CA ASN A 288 10.36 -14.98 9.09
C ASN A 288 9.01 -14.46 9.62
N PHE A 289 7.92 -14.68 8.89
CA PHE A 289 6.58 -14.33 9.33
C PHE A 289 6.20 -15.09 10.61
N MET A 290 6.48 -16.40 10.65
CA MET A 290 6.24 -17.25 11.82
C MET A 290 7.07 -16.80 13.03
N LYS A 291 8.35 -16.42 12.83
CA LYS A 291 9.21 -15.88 13.89
C LYS A 291 8.69 -14.56 14.46
N VAL A 292 8.29 -13.62 13.59
CA VAL A 292 7.78 -12.31 14.03
C VAL A 292 6.41 -12.45 14.70
N SER A 293 5.54 -13.33 14.18
CA SER A 293 4.21 -13.58 14.73
C SER A 293 4.25 -14.37 16.05
N GLY A 294 5.17 -15.34 16.18
CA GLY A 294 5.38 -16.11 17.41
C GLY A 294 5.90 -15.24 18.55
N ASN A 295 6.86 -14.36 18.28
CA ASN A 295 7.36 -13.38 19.26
C ASN A 295 6.33 -12.32 19.65
N ALA A 296 5.28 -12.11 18.84
CA ALA A 296 4.17 -11.23 19.18
C ALA A 296 3.15 -11.86 20.16
N ASN A 297 3.26 -13.17 20.43
CA ASN A 297 2.38 -13.90 21.34
C ASN A 297 3.21 -14.46 22.53
N PRO A 298 3.32 -13.72 23.66
CA PRO A 298 4.19 -14.09 24.78
C PRO A 298 3.85 -15.43 25.45
N ASN A 299 2.68 -16.02 25.15
CA ASN A 299 2.27 -17.34 25.65
C ASN A 299 2.85 -18.52 24.85
N SER A 300 3.55 -18.29 23.74
CA SER A 300 4.18 -19.37 22.96
C SER A 300 5.61 -19.71 23.39
N MET A 301 6.15 -19.00 24.39
CA MET A 301 7.53 -19.19 24.87
C MET A 301 7.72 -20.40 25.80
N PHE A 302 6.66 -21.17 26.06
CA PHE A 302 6.78 -22.44 26.76
C PHE A 302 6.70 -23.58 25.73
N PRO A 303 7.82 -24.24 25.39
CA PRO A 303 7.71 -25.54 24.77
C PRO A 303 7.03 -26.44 25.81
N THR A 304 5.82 -26.92 25.52
CA THR A 304 5.19 -27.98 26.29
C THR A 304 6.16 -29.16 26.29
N GLN A 305 6.90 -29.35 27.39
CA GLN A 305 7.66 -30.58 27.61
C GLN A 305 6.64 -31.70 27.58
N GLN A 306 6.61 -32.46 26.48
CA GLN A 306 5.96 -33.76 26.47
C GLN A 306 6.64 -34.59 27.56
N PRO A 307 5.89 -35.17 28.51
CA PRO A 307 6.49 -36.02 29.52
C PRO A 307 7.10 -37.23 28.80
N GLN A 308 8.40 -37.43 28.96
CA GLN A 308 9.04 -38.69 28.62
C GLN A 308 8.35 -39.78 29.44
N VAL A 309 7.55 -40.61 28.78
CA VAL A 309 7.06 -41.85 29.37
C VAL A 309 8.28 -42.77 29.46
N SER A 310 8.88 -42.78 30.65
CA SER A 310 9.87 -43.76 31.06
C SER A 310 9.22 -45.13 31.04
N ASN A 311 9.45 -45.90 29.97
CA ASN A 311 9.22 -47.34 29.98
C ASN A 311 10.29 -48.00 30.86
N ALA A 312 9.98 -48.11 32.14
CA ALA A 312 10.67 -48.97 33.08
C ALA A 312 9.73 -50.15 33.41
N TYR A 313 10.12 -51.33 32.92
CA TYR A 313 9.78 -52.68 33.39
C TYR A 313 8.30 -53.07 33.60
N SER A 314 7.79 -53.91 32.71
CA SER A 314 7.32 -55.29 33.00
C SER A 314 7.20 -56.08 31.70
#